data_AF-A0A7V4ZFA0-F1
#
_entry.id   AF-A0A7V4ZFA0-F1
#
_cell.length_a   1.000
_cell.length_b   1.000
_cell.length_c   1.000
_cell.angle_alpha   90.00
_cell.angle_beta   90.00
_cell.angle_gamma   90.00
#
_symmetry.space_group_name_H-M   'P 1'
#
loop_
_entity.id
_entity.type
_entity.pdbx_description
1 polymer ?
#
loop_
_entity_poly.entity_id
_entity_poly.type
_entity_poly.pdbx_seq_one_letter_code
_entity_poly.pdbx_strand_id
1 'polypeptide(L)'
;MKTSLIITDITRMNEGRVCIAGYDQNGNCIRPVLPPPGILETMLYDAQDHPVIFPFADVEFDLLQPVPEPPHVEDYRYDPHSVRFLRRVGDDERRNVLQSTLFATLDDLFGVAVQSGPGYYIPKGQGCRSLGTIRPKVVSRVAYQVSEDGKPTYRLGFFDDAGVERTLTVTDLTWRYYLEYGRRKGFSPRRISSDLTRALQHLEVYLRIGLARGWEKYPDRCYVQITGIYTFPDTILKGRTFADFAEGPGAGMPF
;
A
#
# COMPACT_ATOMS: atom_id res chain seq x y z
N MET A 1 4.54 9.93 -22.31
CA MET A 1 5.61 10.67 -21.61
C MET A 1 6.33 9.70 -20.69
N LYS A 2 7.63 9.48 -20.92
CA LYS A 2 8.43 8.66 -20.01
C LYS A 2 8.63 9.36 -18.67
N THR A 3 8.34 8.67 -17.58
CA THR A 3 8.41 9.22 -16.23
C THR A 3 8.90 8.16 -15.27
N SER A 4 9.92 8.50 -14.48
CA SER A 4 10.44 7.65 -13.41
C SER A 4 9.63 7.86 -12.14
N LEU A 5 9.22 6.76 -11.50
CA LEU A 5 8.47 6.76 -10.26
C LEU A 5 9.20 5.94 -9.21
N ILE A 6 9.41 6.52 -8.03
CA ILE A 6 9.74 5.77 -6.83
C ILE A 6 8.44 5.16 -6.30
N ILE A 7 8.31 3.84 -6.42
CA ILE A 7 7.11 3.13 -6.01
C ILE A 7 7.02 3.12 -4.48
N THR A 8 5.91 3.60 -3.92
CA THR A 8 5.68 3.62 -2.48
C THR A 8 4.49 2.78 -2.04
N ASP A 9 3.67 2.34 -2.98
CA ASP A 9 2.43 1.63 -2.68
C ASP A 9 2.26 0.49 -3.68
N ILE A 10 2.15 -0.74 -3.17
CA ILE A 10 1.64 -1.88 -3.93
C ILE A 10 0.57 -2.53 -3.10
N THR A 11 -0.68 -2.32 -3.50
CA THR A 11 -1.86 -2.71 -2.73
C THR A 11 -2.52 -3.90 -3.39
N ARG A 12 -2.77 -4.98 -2.63
CA ARG A 12 -3.52 -6.13 -3.12
C ARG A 12 -5.01 -5.80 -3.20
N MET A 13 -5.58 -5.97 -4.38
CA MET A 13 -7.00 -5.85 -4.66
C MET A 13 -7.64 -7.25 -4.79
N ASN A 14 -8.92 -7.30 -5.16
CA ASN A 14 -9.60 -8.58 -5.43
C ASN A 14 -9.06 -9.25 -6.70
N GLU A 15 -9.18 -10.58 -6.74
CA GLU A 15 -8.93 -11.40 -7.94
C GLU A 15 -7.52 -11.24 -8.55
N GLY A 16 -6.50 -11.21 -7.69
CA GLY A 16 -5.10 -11.15 -8.13
C GLY A 16 -4.71 -9.81 -8.79
N ARG A 17 -5.52 -8.76 -8.62
CA ARG A 17 -5.20 -7.41 -9.06
C ARG A 17 -4.40 -6.65 -8.03
N VAL A 18 -3.65 -5.67 -8.49
CA VAL A 18 -2.88 -4.77 -7.66
C VAL A 18 -3.11 -3.32 -8.08
N CYS A 19 -2.99 -2.43 -7.11
CA CYS A 19 -2.88 -1.00 -7.35
C CYS A 19 -1.45 -0.57 -7.03
N ILE A 20 -0.84 0.19 -7.93
CA ILE A 20 0.52 0.70 -7.79
C ILE A 20 0.45 2.22 -7.68
N ALA A 21 1.20 2.81 -6.76
CA ALA A 21 1.43 4.25 -6.75
C ALA A 21 2.87 4.57 -6.39
N GLY A 22 3.33 5.74 -6.85
CA GLY A 22 4.65 6.24 -6.58
C GLY A 22 4.74 7.75 -6.76
N TYR A 23 5.95 8.27 -6.61
CA TYR A 23 6.24 9.69 -6.75
C TYR A 23 7.31 9.91 -7.81
N ASP A 24 7.08 10.91 -8.67
CA ASP A 24 8.08 11.35 -9.63
C ASP A 24 9.19 12.17 -8.94
N GLN A 25 10.21 12.53 -9.72
CA GLN A 25 11.34 13.36 -9.28
C GLN A 25 10.95 14.76 -8.75
N ASN A 26 9.75 15.24 -9.10
CA ASN A 26 9.22 16.53 -8.65
C ASN A 26 8.33 16.39 -7.41
N GLY A 27 8.15 15.16 -6.89
CA GLY A 27 7.27 14.87 -5.77
C GLY A 27 5.78 14.78 -6.14
N ASN A 28 5.43 14.71 -7.43
CA ASN A 28 4.06 14.48 -7.85
C ASN A 28 3.69 13.02 -7.61
N CYS A 29 2.56 12.79 -6.94
CA CYS A 29 2.02 11.44 -6.79
C CYS A 29 1.37 10.99 -8.10
N ILE A 30 1.75 9.81 -8.59
CA ILE A 30 1.21 9.20 -9.80
C ILE A 30 0.78 7.77 -9.47
N ARG A 31 -0.44 7.44 -9.90
CA ARG A 31 -1.04 6.12 -9.76
C ARG A 31 -1.28 5.52 -11.16
N PRO A 32 -0.34 4.71 -11.68
CA PRO A 32 -0.52 4.05 -12.97
C PRO A 32 -1.75 3.15 -12.96
N VAL A 33 -2.60 3.25 -13.99
CA VAL A 33 -3.83 2.47 -14.11
C VAL A 33 -4.04 1.92 -15.51
N LEU A 34 -4.51 0.67 -15.60
CA LEU A 34 -4.95 0.04 -16.84
C LEU A 34 -6.49 -0.06 -16.90
N PRO A 35 -7.10 -0.08 -18.09
CA PRO A 35 -8.53 -0.38 -18.23
C PRO A 35 -8.86 -1.74 -17.60
N PRO A 36 -10.15 -2.04 -17.32
CA PRO A 36 -10.55 -3.36 -16.82
C PRO A 36 -9.89 -4.49 -17.62
N PRO A 37 -9.29 -5.49 -16.95
CA PRO A 37 -9.42 -5.78 -15.51
C PRO A 37 -8.54 -4.92 -14.59
N GLY A 38 -7.59 -4.14 -15.11
CA GLY A 38 -6.60 -3.40 -14.32
C GLY A 38 -5.24 -4.10 -14.31
N ILE A 39 -4.39 -3.77 -13.34
CA ILE A 39 -3.04 -4.33 -13.25
C ILE A 39 -3.10 -5.66 -12.49
N LEU A 40 -2.63 -6.73 -13.13
CA LEU A 40 -2.52 -8.05 -12.51
C LEU A 40 -1.19 -8.16 -11.74
N GLU A 41 -1.20 -8.95 -10.67
CA GLU A 41 -0.01 -9.20 -9.84
C GLU A 41 1.15 -9.79 -10.67
N THR A 42 0.86 -10.59 -11.70
CA THR A 42 1.85 -11.14 -12.64
C THR A 42 2.57 -10.07 -13.47
N MET A 43 2.00 -8.87 -13.60
CA MET A 43 2.63 -7.75 -14.31
C MET A 43 3.69 -7.03 -13.48
N LEU A 44 3.88 -7.42 -12.21
CA LEU A 44 4.94 -6.91 -11.35
C LEU A 44 6.30 -7.55 -11.66
N TYR A 45 6.34 -8.53 -12.57
CA TYR A 45 7.50 -9.33 -12.94
C TYR A 45 7.86 -9.13 -14.42
N ASP A 46 9.13 -9.30 -14.76
CA ASP A 46 9.58 -9.40 -16.14
C ASP A 46 9.36 -10.80 -16.73
N ALA A 47 9.74 -10.98 -18.00
CA ALA A 47 9.62 -12.27 -18.69
C ALA A 47 10.56 -13.37 -18.13
N GLN A 48 11.51 -13.01 -17.27
CA GLN A 48 12.42 -13.93 -16.58
C GLN A 48 11.98 -14.18 -15.12
N ASP A 49 10.77 -13.72 -14.75
CA ASP A 49 10.20 -13.83 -13.41
C ASP A 49 10.99 -13.06 -12.33
N HIS A 50 11.71 -12.00 -12.72
CA HIS A 50 12.30 -11.07 -11.76
C HIS A 50 11.32 -9.95 -11.42
N PRO A 51 11.20 -9.56 -10.14
CA PRO A 51 10.33 -8.45 -9.75
C PRO A 51 10.87 -7.13 -10.32
N VAL A 52 10.05 -6.44 -11.12
CA VAL A 52 10.36 -5.14 -11.72
C VAL A 52 9.66 -3.98 -11.02
N ILE A 53 8.48 -4.23 -10.45
CA ILE A 53 7.71 -3.24 -9.68
C ILE A 53 7.58 -3.76 -8.26
N PHE A 54 8.26 -3.11 -7.32
CA PHE A 54 8.21 -3.41 -5.89
C PHE A 54 8.38 -2.13 -5.08
N PRO A 55 7.98 -2.10 -3.79
CA PRO A 55 8.19 -0.92 -2.95
C PRO A 55 9.64 -0.47 -2.97
N PHE A 56 9.86 0.83 -3.22
CA PHE A 56 11.15 1.48 -3.36
C PHE A 56 12.00 1.01 -4.56
N ALA A 57 11.36 0.45 -5.58
CA ALA A 57 11.92 0.44 -6.93
C ALA A 57 11.73 1.82 -7.57
N ASP A 58 12.74 2.27 -8.30
CA ASP A 58 12.65 3.36 -9.27
C ASP A 58 12.30 2.75 -10.63
N VAL A 59 11.11 3.07 -11.15
CA VAL A 59 10.52 2.42 -12.32
C VAL A 59 10.08 3.46 -13.33
N GLU A 60 10.51 3.30 -14.57
CA GLU A 60 10.05 4.12 -15.70
C GLU A 60 8.72 3.59 -16.24
N PHE A 61 7.76 4.50 -16.43
CA PHE A 61 6.51 4.28 -17.14
C PHE A 61 6.40 5.24 -18.32
N ASP A 62 5.83 4.81 -19.44
CA ASP A 62 5.34 5.72 -20.48
C ASP A 62 3.88 6.10 -20.21
N LEU A 63 3.71 7.27 -19.58
CA LEU A 63 2.43 7.84 -19.19
C LEU A 63 1.70 8.43 -20.41
N LEU A 64 0.48 7.96 -20.66
CA LEU A 64 -0.31 8.30 -21.85
C LEU A 64 -1.30 9.42 -21.59
N GLN A 65 -2.15 9.27 -20.57
CA GLN A 65 -3.24 10.21 -20.31
C GLN A 65 -3.64 10.25 -18.82
N PRO A 66 -3.80 11.44 -18.21
CA PRO A 66 -4.35 11.55 -16.86
C PRO A 66 -5.85 11.22 -16.87
N VAL A 67 -6.31 10.45 -15.88
CA VAL A 67 -7.74 10.07 -15.73
C VAL A 67 -8.23 10.31 -14.30
N PRO A 68 -8.16 11.57 -13.79
CA PRO A 68 -8.45 11.88 -12.41
C PRO A 68 -9.94 11.73 -12.08
N GLU A 69 -10.24 11.11 -10.94
CA GLU A 69 -11.60 11.03 -10.37
C GLU A 69 -11.51 11.24 -8.85
N PRO A 70 -11.91 12.41 -8.30
CA PRO A 70 -11.78 12.67 -6.87
C PRO A 70 -12.38 11.55 -5.99
N PRO A 71 -11.68 11.11 -4.93
CA PRO A 71 -10.38 11.60 -4.42
C PRO A 71 -9.14 11.11 -5.18
N HIS A 72 -9.31 10.21 -6.14
CA HIS A 72 -8.24 9.57 -6.93
C HIS A 72 -7.77 10.46 -8.09
N VAL A 73 -7.24 11.62 -7.74
CA VAL A 73 -6.74 12.59 -8.72
C VAL A 73 -5.38 12.19 -9.33
N GLU A 74 -4.72 11.20 -8.75
CA GLU A 74 -3.38 10.74 -9.13
C GLU A 74 -3.38 9.76 -10.33
N ASP A 75 -4.55 9.37 -10.84
CA ASP A 75 -4.67 8.31 -11.84
C ASP A 75 -4.11 8.70 -13.21
N TYR A 76 -3.29 7.81 -13.77
CA TYR A 76 -2.68 7.99 -15.10
C TYR A 76 -2.67 6.69 -15.90
N ARG A 77 -3.19 6.73 -17.13
CA ARG A 77 -3.04 5.64 -18.11
C ARG A 77 -1.59 5.53 -18.55
N TYR A 78 -1.09 4.32 -18.74
CA TYR A 78 0.28 4.09 -19.20
C TYR A 78 0.33 2.94 -20.23
N ASP A 79 1.41 2.87 -21.00
CA ASP A 79 1.69 1.72 -21.86
C ASP A 79 2.28 0.56 -21.03
N PRO A 80 1.59 -0.58 -20.88
CA PRO A 80 2.07 -1.71 -20.09
C PRO A 80 3.37 -2.33 -20.63
N HIS A 81 3.70 -2.16 -21.91
CA HIS A 81 4.94 -2.68 -22.49
C HIS A 81 6.15 -1.77 -22.27
N SER A 82 5.93 -0.57 -21.74
CA SER A 82 6.98 0.43 -21.51
C SER A 82 7.66 0.33 -20.14
N VAL A 83 7.12 -0.49 -19.23
CA VAL A 83 7.57 -0.56 -17.84
C VAL A 83 9.02 -1.05 -17.78
N ARG A 84 9.88 -0.26 -17.12
CA ARG A 84 11.29 -0.60 -16.98
C ARG A 84 11.78 -0.32 -15.57
N PHE A 85 12.24 -1.37 -14.89
CA PHE A 85 13.00 -1.23 -13.66
C PHE A 85 14.31 -0.51 -13.93
N LEU A 86 14.61 0.54 -13.17
CA LEU A 86 15.86 1.29 -13.29
C LEU A 86 16.85 0.89 -12.20
N ARG A 87 16.40 0.93 -10.94
CA ARG A 87 17.21 0.62 -9.76
C ARG A 87 16.35 0.48 -8.51
N ARG A 88 16.95 -0.04 -7.45
CA ARG A 88 16.40 0.06 -6.10
C ARG A 88 16.89 1.36 -5.46
N VAL A 89 16.02 2.10 -4.79
CA VAL A 89 16.41 3.35 -4.11
C VAL A 89 17.07 3.07 -2.75
N GLY A 90 18.01 3.93 -2.36
CA GLY A 90 18.72 3.83 -1.07
C GLY A 90 17.89 4.33 0.11
N ASP A 91 18.32 4.03 1.34
CA ASP A 91 17.57 4.37 2.57
C ASP A 91 17.28 5.86 2.74
N ASP A 92 18.19 6.74 2.32
CA ASP A 92 17.99 8.19 2.36
C ASP A 92 16.85 8.61 1.43
N GLU A 93 16.82 8.10 0.19
CA GLU A 93 15.75 8.39 -0.77
C GLU A 93 14.40 7.82 -0.31
N ARG A 94 14.39 6.61 0.26
CA ARG A 94 13.21 6.00 0.87
C ARG A 94 12.63 6.88 1.97
N ARG A 95 13.48 7.38 2.85
CA ARG A 95 13.05 8.26 3.95
C ARG A 95 12.58 9.61 3.40
N ASN A 96 13.29 10.19 2.43
CA ASN A 96 12.94 11.48 1.83
C ASN A 96 11.55 11.46 1.18
N VAL A 97 11.21 10.42 0.40
CA VAL A 97 9.88 10.34 -0.24
C VAL A 97 8.75 10.14 0.78
N LEU A 98 9.01 9.43 1.87
CA LEU A 98 8.02 9.26 2.95
C LEU A 98 7.83 10.55 3.76
N GLN A 99 8.91 11.28 4.01
CA GLN A 99 8.87 12.54 4.74
C GLN A 99 8.24 13.68 3.93
N SER A 100 8.51 13.75 2.62
CA SER A 100 7.92 14.78 1.75
C SER A 100 6.41 14.63 1.55
N THR A 101 5.85 13.50 1.96
CA THR A 101 4.44 13.14 1.80
C THR A 101 3.75 12.94 3.15
N LEU A 102 4.35 13.46 4.22
CA LEU A 102 3.90 13.28 5.59
C LEU A 102 2.78 14.26 5.94
N PHE A 103 1.74 13.74 6.58
CA PHE A 103 0.64 14.50 7.15
C PHE A 103 0.49 14.17 8.63
N ALA A 104 0.01 15.15 9.42
CA ALA A 104 -0.20 14.98 10.84
C ALA A 104 -1.41 14.07 11.14
N THR A 105 -2.49 14.25 10.38
CA THR A 105 -3.75 13.51 10.56
C THR A 105 -4.31 12.99 9.23
N LEU A 106 -5.26 12.06 9.31
CA LEU A 106 -5.97 11.58 8.12
C LEU A 106 -6.80 12.68 7.45
N ASP A 107 -7.34 13.60 8.24
CA ASP A 107 -8.16 14.71 7.74
C ASP A 107 -7.30 15.70 6.94
N ASP A 108 -6.08 16.00 7.41
CA ASP A 108 -5.10 16.81 6.68
C ASP A 108 -4.65 16.13 5.39
N LEU A 109 -4.45 14.81 5.45
CA LEU A 109 -4.04 14.00 4.30
C LEU A 109 -5.07 14.09 3.18
N PHE A 110 -6.36 13.87 3.48
CA PHE A 110 -7.41 13.89 2.48
C PHE A 110 -7.99 15.27 2.20
N GLY A 111 -7.73 16.27 3.06
CA GLY A 111 -8.34 17.61 2.97
C GLY A 111 -9.84 17.63 3.27
N VAL A 112 -10.36 16.59 3.91
CA VAL A 112 -11.76 16.44 4.31
C VAL A 112 -11.83 15.58 5.56
N ALA A 113 -12.83 15.85 6.42
CA ALA A 113 -13.03 15.08 7.64
C ALA A 113 -13.29 13.60 7.33
N VAL A 114 -12.50 12.71 7.94
CA VAL A 114 -12.69 11.27 7.84
C VAL A 114 -13.85 10.82 8.73
N GLN A 115 -14.82 10.16 8.11
CA GLN A 115 -15.98 9.61 8.80
C GLN A 115 -15.67 8.24 9.40
N SER A 116 -16.33 7.92 10.50
CA SER A 116 -16.29 6.61 11.14
C SER A 116 -17.63 5.89 11.02
N GLY A 117 -17.57 4.57 10.91
CA GLY A 117 -18.73 3.68 10.78
C GLY A 117 -18.23 2.23 10.71
N PRO A 118 -18.71 1.41 9.75
CA PRO A 118 -18.06 0.15 9.39
C PRO A 118 -16.66 0.39 8.78
N GLY A 119 -15.67 0.75 9.60
CA GLY A 119 -14.37 1.25 9.18
C GLY A 119 -14.31 2.79 9.09
N TYR A 120 -13.26 3.30 8.45
CA TYR A 120 -13.06 4.73 8.22
C TYR A 120 -13.15 5.02 6.72
N TYR A 121 -13.80 6.12 6.35
CA TYR A 121 -14.01 6.45 4.94
C TYR A 121 -14.19 7.95 4.74
N ILE A 122 -14.09 8.39 3.49
CA ILE A 122 -14.58 9.69 3.04
C ILE A 122 -15.66 9.48 1.96
N PRO A 123 -16.61 10.41 1.79
CA PRO A 123 -17.59 10.31 0.71
C PRO A 123 -16.93 10.37 -0.66
N LYS A 124 -17.45 9.60 -1.62
CA LYS A 124 -17.01 9.63 -3.02
C LYS A 124 -17.10 11.06 -3.58
N GLY A 125 -16.09 11.45 -4.36
CA GLY A 125 -16.03 12.79 -4.95
C GLY A 125 -15.53 13.88 -4.01
N GLN A 126 -15.30 13.57 -2.73
CA GLN A 126 -14.68 14.49 -1.77
C GLN A 126 -13.20 14.15 -1.56
N GLY A 127 -12.47 15.12 -1.01
CA GLY A 127 -11.04 15.01 -0.76
C GLY A 127 -10.17 15.52 -1.92
N CYS A 128 -8.97 15.97 -1.60
CA CYS A 128 -8.03 16.58 -2.56
C CYS A 128 -6.96 15.61 -3.08
N ARG A 129 -6.85 14.42 -2.47
CA ARG A 129 -5.93 13.34 -2.84
C ARG A 129 -6.38 12.03 -2.22
N SER A 130 -5.83 10.91 -2.67
CA SER A 130 -6.16 9.58 -2.20
C SER A 130 -5.02 8.84 -1.52
N LEU A 131 -3.81 9.42 -1.52
CA LEU A 131 -2.59 8.80 -0.99
C LEU A 131 -1.76 9.78 -0.16
N GLY A 132 -1.10 9.26 0.86
CA GLY A 132 -0.17 10.04 1.68
C GLY A 132 0.51 9.20 2.75
N THR A 133 1.38 9.82 3.53
CA THR A 133 2.13 9.17 4.60
C THR A 133 1.68 9.69 5.95
N ILE A 134 1.45 8.79 6.90
CA ILE A 134 1.30 9.11 8.32
C ILE A 134 2.47 8.49 9.06
N ARG A 135 3.12 9.27 9.93
CA ARG A 135 4.03 8.74 10.93
C ARG A 135 3.26 8.58 12.24
N PRO A 136 2.91 7.35 12.65
CA PRO A 136 2.21 7.17 13.92
C PRO A 136 3.09 7.56 15.10
N LYS A 137 2.49 8.15 16.12
CA LYS A 137 3.14 8.37 17.42
C LYS A 137 3.47 7.05 18.10
N VAL A 138 2.54 6.11 18.02
CA VAL A 138 2.71 4.74 18.52
C VAL A 138 1.82 3.80 17.72
N VAL A 139 2.35 2.60 17.44
CA VAL A 139 1.55 1.47 16.95
C VAL A 139 0.93 0.79 18.18
N SER A 140 -0.40 0.79 18.27
CA SER A 140 -1.11 0.23 19.42
C SER A 140 -1.23 -1.29 19.33
N ARG A 141 -1.52 -1.82 18.14
CA ARG A 141 -1.68 -3.27 17.91
C ARG A 141 -1.61 -3.65 16.44
N VAL A 142 -1.16 -4.88 16.18
CA VAL A 142 -1.48 -5.62 14.97
C VAL A 142 -2.55 -6.64 15.33
N ALA A 143 -3.59 -6.75 14.51
CA ALA A 143 -4.69 -7.68 14.72
C ALA A 143 -4.92 -8.54 13.48
N TYR A 144 -5.15 -9.82 13.70
CA TYR A 144 -5.69 -10.73 12.71
C TYR A 144 -7.18 -10.89 12.94
N GLN A 145 -7.95 -10.79 11.88
CA GLN A 145 -9.39 -11.00 11.85
C GLN A 145 -9.74 -11.88 10.65
N VAL A 146 -10.93 -12.46 10.69
CA VAL A 146 -11.55 -13.09 9.53
C VAL A 146 -12.70 -12.20 9.14
N SER A 147 -12.73 -11.73 7.90
CA SER A 147 -13.83 -10.91 7.38
C SER A 147 -15.11 -11.73 7.24
N GLU A 148 -16.25 -11.05 7.01
CA GLU A 148 -17.56 -11.71 6.86
C GLU A 148 -17.57 -12.78 5.75
N ASP A 149 -16.76 -12.60 4.71
CA ASP A 149 -16.57 -13.53 3.58
C ASP A 149 -15.54 -14.64 3.87
N GLY A 150 -15.09 -14.79 5.13
CA GLY A 150 -14.18 -15.85 5.54
C GLY A 150 -12.70 -15.58 5.23
N LYS A 151 -12.35 -14.41 4.68
CA LYS A 151 -10.98 -14.11 4.27
C LYS A 151 -10.12 -13.61 5.45
N PRO A 152 -8.85 -14.02 5.54
CA PRO A 152 -7.93 -13.49 6.54
C PRO A 152 -7.67 -12.00 6.26
N THR A 153 -7.91 -11.16 7.26
CA THR A 153 -7.71 -9.71 7.21
C THR A 153 -6.79 -9.29 8.34
N TYR A 154 -5.77 -8.49 8.02
CA TYR A 154 -4.90 -7.88 9.02
C TYR A 154 -5.24 -6.42 9.20
N ARG A 155 -5.21 -5.96 10.45
CA ARG A 155 -5.43 -4.56 10.81
C ARG A 155 -4.30 -4.05 11.69
N LEU A 156 -3.99 -2.78 11.55
CA LEU A 156 -3.00 -2.10 12.37
C LEU A 156 -3.68 -0.92 13.06
N GLY A 157 -3.60 -0.93 14.39
CA GLY A 157 -3.99 0.14 15.29
C GLY A 157 -2.82 1.08 15.54
N PHE A 158 -3.05 2.38 15.47
CA PHE A 158 -2.03 3.40 15.75
C PHE A 158 -2.67 4.70 16.23
N PHE A 159 -1.87 5.57 16.84
CA PHE A 159 -2.25 6.94 17.18
C PHE A 159 -1.60 7.91 16.18
N ASP A 160 -2.40 8.79 15.59
CA ASP A 160 -1.93 9.90 14.75
C ASP A 160 -1.38 11.06 15.61
N ASP A 161 -0.96 12.17 14.97
CA ASP A 161 -0.40 13.30 15.71
C ASP A 161 -1.42 14.04 16.57
N ALA A 162 -2.71 13.94 16.25
CA ALA A 162 -3.79 14.44 17.10
C ALA A 162 -4.06 13.53 18.32
N GLY A 163 -3.41 12.38 18.42
CA GLY A 163 -3.63 11.42 19.50
C GLY A 163 -4.92 10.63 19.34
N VAL A 164 -5.48 10.56 18.13
CA VAL A 164 -6.67 9.76 17.83
C VAL A 164 -6.24 8.35 17.44
N GLU A 165 -6.78 7.33 18.12
CA GLU A 165 -6.54 5.95 17.73
C GLU A 165 -7.32 5.60 16.46
N ARG A 166 -6.62 5.06 15.47
CA ARG A 166 -7.16 4.55 14.20
C ARG A 166 -6.80 3.09 14.06
N THR A 167 -7.76 2.25 13.66
CA THR A 167 -7.49 0.85 13.30
C THR A 167 -7.87 0.60 11.83
N LEU A 168 -6.86 0.54 10.96
CA LEU A 168 -7.04 0.42 9.52
C LEU A 168 -6.70 -0.99 9.02
N THR A 169 -7.33 -1.39 7.92
CA THR A 169 -6.99 -2.63 7.22
C THR A 169 -5.63 -2.48 6.54
N VAL A 170 -4.79 -3.51 6.60
CA VAL A 170 -3.52 -3.59 5.88
C VAL A 170 -3.74 -4.31 4.56
N THR A 171 -3.52 -3.59 3.47
CA THR A 171 -3.66 -4.06 2.09
C THR A 171 -2.34 -4.05 1.32
N ASP A 172 -1.25 -3.61 1.94
CA ASP A 172 0.11 -3.72 1.40
C ASP A 172 0.44 -5.17 0.99
N LEU A 173 0.88 -5.35 -0.26
CA LEU A 173 1.13 -6.66 -0.84
C LEU A 173 2.27 -7.39 -0.12
N THR A 174 3.39 -6.70 0.14
CA THR A 174 4.57 -7.31 0.77
C THR A 174 4.28 -7.82 2.17
N TRP A 175 3.58 -7.03 2.97
CA TRP A 175 3.15 -7.38 4.32
C TRP A 175 2.16 -8.53 4.31
N ARG A 176 1.19 -8.54 3.39
CA ARG A 176 0.28 -9.69 3.24
C ARG A 176 1.05 -10.99 2.96
N TYR A 177 1.98 -10.95 2.01
CA TYR A 177 2.85 -12.08 1.69
C TYR A 177 3.73 -12.51 2.88
N TYR A 178 4.32 -11.57 3.60
CA TYR A 178 5.11 -11.85 4.81
C TYR A 178 4.28 -12.56 5.90
N LEU A 179 3.05 -12.08 6.14
CA LEU A 179 2.14 -12.64 7.13
C LEU A 179 1.67 -14.05 6.75
N GLU A 180 1.34 -14.25 5.48
CA GLU A 180 0.97 -15.56 4.92
C GLU A 180 2.17 -16.53 4.96
N TYR A 181 3.38 -16.06 4.67
CA TYR A 181 4.61 -16.83 4.83
C TYR A 181 4.80 -17.30 6.29
N GLY A 182 4.61 -16.42 7.27
CA GLY A 182 4.66 -16.79 8.69
C GLY A 182 3.65 -17.87 9.05
N ARG A 183 2.41 -17.77 8.54
CA ARG A 183 1.37 -18.80 8.76
C ARG A 183 1.75 -20.14 8.14
N ARG A 184 2.30 -20.15 6.92
CA ARG A 184 2.79 -21.38 6.25
C ARG A 184 3.95 -22.03 7.01
N LYS A 185 4.77 -21.25 7.72
CA LYS A 185 5.78 -21.76 8.65
C LYS A 185 5.22 -22.28 9.99
N GLY A 186 3.89 -22.32 10.14
CA GLY A 186 3.21 -22.86 11.31
C GLY A 186 3.02 -21.87 12.46
N PHE A 187 3.33 -20.59 12.27
CA PHE A 187 3.07 -19.58 13.31
C PHE A 187 1.57 -19.25 13.37
N SER A 188 1.00 -19.26 14.58
CA SER A 188 -0.39 -18.88 14.77
C SER A 188 -0.59 -17.39 14.49
N PRO A 189 -1.77 -16.96 13.99
CA PRO A 189 -2.04 -15.54 13.77
C PRO A 189 -1.88 -14.68 15.02
N ARG A 190 -2.20 -15.22 16.19
CA ARG A 190 -2.00 -14.55 17.48
C ARG A 190 -0.52 -14.30 17.77
N ARG A 191 0.35 -15.28 17.51
CA ARG A 191 1.81 -15.13 17.69
C ARG A 191 2.35 -14.08 16.73
N ILE A 192 2.03 -14.19 15.44
CA ILE A 192 2.45 -13.23 14.41
C ILE A 192 2.03 -11.80 14.81
N SER A 193 0.77 -11.61 15.19
CA SER A 193 0.24 -10.31 15.61
C SER A 193 0.94 -9.77 16.85
N SER A 194 1.20 -10.61 17.86
CA SER A 194 1.90 -10.22 19.10
C SER A 194 3.34 -9.83 18.84
N ASP A 195 4.07 -10.61 18.03
CA ASP A 195 5.49 -10.36 17.73
C ASP A 195 5.64 -9.07 16.90
N LEU A 196 4.76 -8.87 15.91
CA LEU A 196 4.75 -7.64 15.11
C LEU A 196 4.34 -6.40 15.91
N THR A 197 3.36 -6.52 16.80
CA THR A 197 2.97 -5.41 17.69
C THR A 197 4.18 -4.96 18.51
N ARG A 198 4.87 -5.91 19.15
CA ARG A 198 6.07 -5.62 19.96
C ARG A 198 7.17 -4.99 19.12
N ALA A 199 7.44 -5.53 17.93
CA ALA A 199 8.47 -5.00 17.06
C ALA A 199 8.16 -3.56 16.62
N LEU A 200 6.96 -3.31 16.11
CA LEU A 200 6.56 -2.01 15.59
C LEU A 200 6.47 -0.92 16.67
N GLN A 201 6.22 -1.27 17.93
CA GLN A 201 6.23 -0.33 19.06
C GLN A 201 7.61 0.27 19.37
N HIS A 202 8.68 -0.36 18.91
CA HIS A 202 10.06 0.06 19.19
C HIS A 202 10.81 0.55 17.95
N LEU A 203 10.13 0.63 16.81
CA LEU A 203 10.72 1.07 15.55
C LEU A 203 10.16 2.43 15.14
N GLU A 204 10.93 3.16 14.35
CA GLU A 204 10.38 4.28 13.60
C GLU A 204 9.53 3.72 12.45
N VAL A 205 8.24 4.02 12.44
CA VAL A 205 7.28 3.51 11.46
C VAL A 205 6.76 4.66 10.59
N TYR A 206 6.66 4.42 9.29
CA TYR A 206 5.89 5.24 8.35
C TYR A 206 4.80 4.37 7.74
N LEU A 207 3.57 4.85 7.77
CA LEU A 207 2.42 4.20 7.18
C LEU A 207 2.03 4.94 5.92
N ARG A 208 2.02 4.25 4.79
CA ARG A 208 1.33 4.74 3.60
C ARG A 208 -0.14 4.47 3.75
N ILE A 209 -0.93 5.52 3.60
CA ILE A 209 -2.37 5.50 3.71
C ILE A 209 -2.95 5.76 2.32
N GLY A 210 -3.93 4.94 1.96
CA GLY A 210 -4.65 5.05 0.71
C GLY A 210 -6.16 4.95 0.87
N LEU A 211 -6.88 5.39 -0.16
CA LEU A 211 -8.31 5.16 -0.29
C LEU A 211 -8.59 4.04 -1.28
N ALA A 212 -9.45 3.10 -0.87
CA ALA A 212 -10.12 2.21 -1.79
C ALA A 212 -11.25 2.93 -2.52
N ARG A 213 -11.56 2.47 -3.74
CA ARG A 213 -12.78 2.87 -4.44
C ARG A 213 -14.01 2.24 -3.79
N GLY A 214 -15.16 2.91 -3.90
CA GLY A 214 -16.45 2.34 -3.50
C GLY A 214 -16.75 1.05 -4.24
N TRP A 215 -17.46 0.14 -3.57
CA TRP A 215 -17.90 -1.15 -4.12
C TRP A 215 -19.40 -1.31 -3.95
N GLU A 216 -19.99 -2.36 -4.52
CA GLU A 216 -21.46 -2.53 -4.62
C GLU A 216 -22.25 -2.27 -3.32
N LYS A 217 -21.76 -2.75 -2.17
CA LYS A 217 -22.39 -2.53 -0.85
C LYS A 217 -22.31 -1.08 -0.37
N TYR A 218 -21.27 -0.35 -0.75
CA TYR A 218 -20.99 1.04 -0.34
C TYR A 218 -20.37 1.85 -1.49
N PRO A 219 -21.14 2.15 -2.56
CA PRO A 219 -20.62 2.78 -3.77
C PRO A 219 -20.24 4.25 -3.56
N ASP A 220 -20.79 4.86 -2.52
CA ASP A 220 -20.64 6.25 -2.09
C ASP A 220 -19.45 6.47 -1.15
N ARG A 221 -18.69 5.42 -0.81
CA ARG A 221 -17.62 5.49 0.21
C ARG A 221 -16.26 5.13 -0.35
N CYS A 222 -15.28 5.96 -0.07
CA CYS A 222 -13.87 5.68 -0.29
C CYS A 222 -13.23 5.27 1.05
N TYR A 223 -12.91 3.99 1.22
CA TYR A 223 -12.44 3.45 2.50
C TYR A 223 -10.95 3.68 2.73
N VAL A 224 -10.60 4.12 3.94
CA VAL A 224 -9.21 4.35 4.36
C VAL A 224 -8.53 3.02 4.68
N GLN A 225 -7.34 2.82 4.13
CA GLN A 225 -6.54 1.60 4.25
C GLN A 225 -5.05 1.92 4.41
N ILE A 226 -4.30 0.98 4.97
CA ILE A 226 -2.83 1.02 5.00
C ILE A 226 -2.32 0.28 3.77
N THR A 227 -1.71 1.04 2.86
CA THR A 227 -1.20 0.60 1.56
C THR A 227 0.31 0.32 1.56
N GLY A 228 0.99 0.64 2.67
CA GLY A 228 2.41 0.36 2.90
C GLY A 228 2.79 0.54 4.37
N ILE A 229 3.70 -0.29 4.88
CA ILE A 229 4.25 -0.16 6.24
C ILE A 229 5.77 -0.24 6.14
N TYR A 230 6.44 0.83 6.53
CA TYR A 230 7.89 0.96 6.42
C TYR A 230 8.50 1.25 7.78
N THR A 231 9.60 0.55 8.07
CA THR A 231 10.30 0.70 9.35
C THR A 231 11.74 1.11 9.14
N PHE A 232 12.26 1.94 10.04
CA PHE A 232 13.66 2.34 10.06
C PHE A 232 14.26 2.06 11.45
N PRO A 233 15.28 1.18 11.57
CA PRO A 233 15.82 0.31 10.52
C PRO A 233 14.81 -0.76 10.03
N ASP A 234 14.96 -1.23 8.79
CA ASP A 234 14.13 -2.31 8.22
C ASP A 234 14.57 -3.68 8.75
N THR A 235 14.20 -3.97 9.99
CA THR A 235 14.54 -5.23 10.66
C THR A 235 13.50 -6.32 10.44
N ILE A 236 12.28 -5.95 10.04
CA ILE A 236 11.15 -6.88 9.84
C ILE A 236 11.24 -7.54 8.46
N LEU A 237 11.25 -6.73 7.40
CA LEU A 237 11.29 -7.24 6.03
C LEU A 237 12.74 -7.48 5.57
N LYS A 238 13.69 -6.69 6.07
CA LYS A 238 15.13 -6.79 5.74
C LYS A 238 15.38 -6.61 4.24
N GLY A 239 14.72 -5.63 3.63
CA GLY A 239 14.81 -5.34 2.20
C GLY A 239 14.04 -6.32 1.30
N ARG A 240 13.41 -7.36 1.86
CA ARG A 240 12.59 -8.30 1.11
C ARG A 240 11.25 -7.69 0.70
N THR A 241 10.73 -8.20 -0.40
CA THR A 241 9.49 -7.80 -1.06
C THR A 241 8.53 -8.99 -1.12
N PHE A 242 7.32 -8.79 -1.63
CA PHE A 242 6.36 -9.88 -1.85
C PHE A 242 6.96 -11.06 -2.62
N ALA A 243 7.82 -10.81 -3.61
CA ALA A 243 8.46 -11.83 -4.43
C ALA A 243 9.34 -12.79 -3.61
N ASP A 244 10.01 -12.30 -2.57
CA ASP A 244 10.87 -13.12 -1.69
C ASP A 244 10.07 -14.05 -0.75
N PHE A 245 8.79 -13.73 -0.56
CA PHE A 245 7.88 -14.49 0.29
C PHE A 245 6.91 -15.35 -0.52
N ALA A 246 6.81 -15.12 -1.83
CA ALA A 246 6.04 -15.94 -2.74
C ALA A 246 6.59 -17.38 -2.75
N GLU A 247 5.71 -18.36 -2.94
CA GLU A 247 6.18 -19.67 -3.41
C GLU A 247 6.68 -19.46 -4.84
N GLY A 248 7.72 -20.19 -5.26
CA GLY A 248 8.42 -19.95 -6.53
C GLY A 248 7.51 -19.84 -7.78
N PRO A 249 8.11 -19.55 -8.95
CA PRO A 249 7.41 -19.13 -10.16
C PRO A 249 6.17 -19.99 -10.44
N GLY A 250 4.97 -19.41 -10.45
CA GLY A 250 3.74 -20.12 -10.84
C GLY A 250 2.85 -20.64 -9.71
N ALA A 251 3.13 -20.35 -8.44
CA ALA A 251 2.13 -20.51 -7.39
C ALA A 251 1.11 -19.35 -7.44
N GLY A 252 0.38 -19.26 -8.55
CA GLY A 252 -0.92 -18.61 -8.54
C GLY A 252 -1.77 -19.31 -7.49
N MET A 253 -1.86 -18.70 -6.30
CA MET A 253 -2.80 -19.15 -5.29
C MET A 253 -4.21 -19.11 -5.89
N PRO A 254 -5.04 -20.13 -5.65
CA PRO A 254 -6.42 -20.10 -6.10
C PRO A 254 -7.14 -18.92 -5.45
N PHE A 255 -7.97 -18.27 -6.27
CA PHE A 255 -8.79 -17.09 -6.01
C PHE A 255 -9.69 -17.20 -4.76
#